data_AF-A0A842QS57-F1
#
_entry.id   AF-A0A842QS57-F1
#
_cell.length_a   1.000
_cell.length_b   1.000
_cell.length_c   1.000
_cell.angle_alpha   90.00
_cell.angle_beta   90.00
_cell.angle_gamma   90.00
#
_symmetry.space_group_name_H-M   'P 1'
#
loop_
_entity.id
_entity.type
_entity.pdbx_description
1 polymer ?
#
loop_
_entity_poly.entity_id
_entity_poly.type
_entity_poly.pdbx_seq_one_letter_code
_entity_poly.pdbx_strand_id
1 'polypeptide(L)' 'EKAVKFHCPSCGAVTLWRCEKCRLFGRQYKCPACGHTGP' A
#
# COMPACT_ATOMS: atom_id res chain seq x y z
N GLU A 1 -8.60 13.97 7.52
CA GLU A 1 -8.47 12.57 7.04
C GLU A 1 -7.48 12.50 5.88
N LYS A 2 -6.26 11.98 6.08
CA LYS A 2 -5.24 11.83 5.01
C LYS A 2 -4.92 10.35 4.82
N ALA A 3 -5.63 9.69 3.93
CA ALA A 3 -5.33 8.31 3.56
C ALA A 3 -5.25 8.22 2.04
N VAL A 4 -4.15 7.66 1.54
CA VAL A 4 -3.84 7.60 0.11
C VAL A 4 -4.28 6.26 -0.43
N LYS A 5 -4.97 6.29 -1.56
CA LYS A 5 -5.37 5.12 -2.33
C LYS A 5 -4.51 5.09 -3.59
N PHE A 6 -3.84 3.98 -3.86
CA PHE A 6 -3.06 3.82 -5.08
C PHE A 6 -3.11 2.37 -5.55
N HIS A 7 -2.94 2.15 -6.85
CA HIS A 7 -2.87 0.81 -7.40
C HIS A 7 -1.49 0.21 -7.14
N CYS A 8 -1.44 -1.09 -6.86
CA CYS A 8 -0.17 -1.77 -6.67
C CYS A 8 0.69 -1.66 -7.95
N PRO A 9 1.93 -1.13 -7.90
CA PRO A 9 2.76 -0.95 -9.08
C PRO A 9 3.24 -2.28 -9.70
N SER A 10 3.17 -3.38 -8.95
CA SER A 10 3.61 -4.70 -9.41
C SER A 10 2.53 -5.47 -10.18
N CYS A 11 1.26 -5.36 -9.80
CA CYS A 11 0.18 -6.13 -10.43
C CYS A 11 -0.96 -5.27 -10.99
N GLY A 12 -1.11 -4.01 -10.57
CA GLY A 12 -2.20 -3.11 -10.99
C GLY A 12 -3.61 -3.53 -10.59
N ALA A 13 -3.81 -4.78 -10.18
CA ALA A 13 -5.11 -5.39 -9.95
C ALA A 13 -5.73 -5.04 -8.59
N VAL A 14 -4.93 -4.56 -7.62
CA VAL A 14 -5.42 -4.22 -6.29
C VAL A 14 -5.21 -2.75 -5.98
N THR A 15 -6.24 -2.14 -5.38
CA THR A 15 -6.14 -0.79 -4.81
C THR A 15 -5.67 -0.91 -3.36
N LEU A 16 -4.45 -0.45 -3.10
CA LEU A 16 -3.89 -0.37 -1.77
C LEU A 16 -4.35 0.91 -1.09
N TRP A 17 -4.77 0.78 0.16
CA TRP A 17 -5.12 1.90 1.00
C TRP A 17 -4.12 2.02 2.15
N ARG A 18 -3.53 3.21 2.27
CA ARG A 18 -2.51 3.50 3.28
C ARG A 18 -2.90 4.73 4.07
N CYS A 19 -2.95 4.55 5.39
CA CYS A 19 -3.17 5.63 6.33
C CYS A 19 -1.91 6.52 6.42
N GLU A 20 -2.07 7.82 6.73
CA GLU A 20 -0.93 8.74 6.88
C GLU A 20 0.08 8.24 7.94
N LYS A 21 -0.40 7.75 9.09
CA LYS A 21 0.47 7.12 10.11
C LYS A 21 1.26 5.94 9.52
N CYS A 22 0.61 5.10 8.73
CA CYS A 22 1.23 3.94 8.10
C CYS A 22 2.39 4.34 7.17
N ARG A 23 2.25 5.47 6.45
CA ARG A 23 3.29 6.05 5.59
C ARG A 23 4.40 6.74 6.40
N LEU A 24 4.05 7.49 7.45
CA LEU A 24 5.00 8.16 8.34
C LEU A 24 5.92 7.17 9.04
N PHE A 25 5.37 6.05 9.50
CA PHE A 25 6.14 4.98 10.16
C PHE A 25 6.76 3.99 9.17
N GLY A 26 6.59 4.15 7.85
CA GLY A 26 7.10 3.23 6.83
C GLY A 26 6.68 1.78 7.08
N ARG A 27 5.45 1.56 7.54
CA ARG A 27 4.98 0.21 7.88
C ARG A 27 4.91 -0.61 6.62
N GLN A 28 5.59 -1.75 6.60
CA GLN A 28 5.52 -2.66 5.47
C GLN A 28 4.07 -3.03 5.13
N TYR A 29 3.74 -3.00 3.85
CA TYR A 29 2.47 -3.44 3.31
C TYR A 29 2.71 -4.59 2.37
N LYS A 30 1.89 -5.62 2.49
CA LYS A 30 1.92 -6.76 1.58
C LYS A 30 0.73 -6.66 0.65
N CYS A 31 0.99 -6.66 -0.65
CA CYS A 31 -0.05 -6.77 -1.66
C CYS A 31 -0.64 -8.20 -1.62
N PRO A 32 -1.97 -8.38 -1.48
CA PRO A 32 -2.58 -9.71 -1.44
C PRO A 32 -2.56 -10.44 -2.80
N ALA A 33 -2.42 -9.73 -3.92
CA ALA A 33 -2.42 -10.36 -5.25
C ALA A 33 -1.04 -10.87 -5.69
N CYS A 34 0.02 -10.07 -5.51
CA CYS A 34 1.37 -10.45 -5.94
C CYS A 34 2.36 -10.72 -4.80
N GLY A 35 1.96 -10.52 -3.54
CA GLY A 35 2.85 -10.68 -2.38
C GLY A 35 3.93 -9.61 -2.26
N HIS A 36 3.93 -8.59 -3.11
CA HIS A 36 4.91 -7.50 -3.08
C HIS A 36 4.85 -6.78 -1.74
N THR A 37 6.01 -6.66 -1.08
CA THR A 37 6.14 -6.02 0.22
C THR A 37 6.88 -4.71 0.06
N GLY A 38 6.19 -3.58 0.31
CA GLY A 38 6.78 -2.24 0.22
C GLY A 38 6.57 -1.45 1.52
N PRO A 39 7.36 -0.41 1.80
CA PRO A 39 7.18 0.48 2.95
C PRO A 39 5.97 1.43 2.81
#